data_AF-A0A6B3FXA6-F1
#
_entry.id   AF-A0A6B3FXA6-F1
#
_cell.length_a   1.000
_cell.length_b   1.000
_cell.length_c   1.000
_cell.angle_alpha   90.00
_cell.angle_beta   90.00
_cell.angle_gamma   90.00
#
_symmetry.space_group_name_H-M   'P 1'
#
loop_
_entity.id
_entity.type
_entity.pdbx_description
1 polymer ?
#
loop_
_entity_poly.entity_id
_entity_poly.type
_entity_poly.pdbx_seq_one_letter_code
_entity_poly.pdbx_strand_id
1 'polypeptide(L)'
;TAVATGVTSRWATAATPDRHRVPAARGGHYSPNAAPLHPTAFLKLPPGKVKAHGWLAGQLKLQLEGLCGRYEEFSHFLDFTATGWVRPDRGGWEEVPYWLRGYADLAIVTGDATALATTRRWMDAVLATGQSDGFFGPKALRTSLNGGPDFWPFLPLIQALRSWQEYTEDNRIIPFLSRFFGYMNAQGPGAFDTSWIALRWGDGLDSVMWLYNRTGDAFLLDLVDKIHRYGADWGDNLV
;
A
#
# COMPACT_ATOMS: atom_id res chain seq x y z
N THR A 1 -15.00 -53.61 -8.31
CA THR A 1 -15.05 -52.39 -9.15
C THR A 1 -16.15 -51.50 -8.57
N ALA A 2 -15.91 -50.34 -7.98
CA ALA A 2 -14.86 -49.34 -8.19
C ALA A 2 -14.42 -48.71 -6.86
N VAL A 3 -13.14 -48.34 -6.81
CA VAL A 3 -12.50 -47.58 -5.74
C VAL A 3 -12.96 -46.12 -5.88
N ALA A 4 -13.54 -45.55 -4.83
CA ALA A 4 -13.80 -44.12 -4.74
C ALA A 4 -12.47 -43.40 -4.51
N THR A 5 -11.90 -42.84 -5.58
CA THR A 5 -10.73 -41.95 -5.50
C THR A 5 -11.18 -40.59 -4.96
N GLY A 6 -10.87 -40.34 -3.68
CA GLY A 6 -11.03 -39.04 -3.06
C GLY A 6 -10.14 -38.00 -3.75
N VAL A 7 -10.71 -36.83 -4.05
CA VAL A 7 -9.94 -35.66 -4.46
C VAL A 7 -9.26 -35.12 -3.20
N THR A 8 -8.03 -35.58 -2.95
CA THR A 8 -7.14 -34.92 -2.00
C THR A 8 -6.75 -33.57 -2.59
N SER A 9 -7.21 -32.48 -1.96
CA SER A 9 -6.70 -31.13 -2.22
C SER A 9 -5.18 -31.17 -2.22
N ARG A 10 -4.54 -30.61 -3.27
CA ARG A 10 -3.08 -30.50 -3.38
C ARG A 10 -2.46 -29.60 -2.29
N TRP A 11 -3.29 -28.98 -1.45
CA TRP A 11 -2.91 -28.19 -0.28
C TRP A 11 -3.18 -28.91 1.05
N ALA A 12 -3.57 -30.18 1.05
CA ALA A 12 -3.66 -30.98 2.26
C ALA A 12 -2.24 -31.37 2.73
N THR A 13 -1.49 -30.40 3.24
CA THR A 13 -0.35 -30.71 4.11
C THR A 13 -0.92 -31.38 5.35
N ALA A 14 -0.56 -32.65 5.55
CA ALA A 14 -0.69 -33.28 6.86
C ALA A 14 0.16 -32.45 7.81
N ALA A 15 -0.48 -31.55 8.55
CA ALA A 15 0.19 -30.69 9.52
C ALA A 15 0.85 -31.61 10.56
N THR A 16 2.16 -31.77 10.45
CA THR A 16 2.98 -32.29 11.54
C THR A 16 2.67 -31.44 12.78
N PRO A 17 2.42 -32.04 13.95
CA PRO A 17 2.15 -31.28 15.16
C PRO A 17 3.44 -30.52 15.52
N ASP A 18 3.51 -29.28 15.06
CA ASP A 18 4.63 -28.39 15.28
C ASP A 18 4.68 -28.04 16.78
N ARG A 19 5.74 -28.50 17.44
CA ARG A 19 5.94 -28.38 18.90
C ARG A 19 6.25 -26.94 19.33
N HIS A 20 6.31 -25.99 18.38
CA HIS A 20 6.59 -24.58 18.62
C HIS A 20 5.62 -23.64 17.88
N ARG A 21 4.31 -23.92 17.90
CA ARG A 21 3.32 -22.92 17.44
C ARG A 21 3.34 -21.70 18.35
N VAL A 22 3.92 -20.61 17.85
CA VAL A 22 3.79 -19.28 18.43
C VAL A 22 2.31 -18.91 18.40
N PRO A 23 1.70 -18.50 19.53
CA PRO A 23 0.29 -18.12 19.55
C PRO A 23 0.05 -16.92 18.64
N ALA A 24 -1.18 -16.80 18.14
CA ALA A 24 -1.61 -15.64 17.38
C ALA A 24 -1.29 -14.33 18.14
N ALA A 25 -0.79 -13.34 17.41
CA ALA A 25 -0.46 -12.05 18.00
C ALA A 25 -1.73 -11.38 18.53
N ARG A 26 -1.72 -11.01 19.83
CA ARG A 26 -2.89 -10.49 20.54
C ARG A 26 -3.24 -9.02 20.23
N GLY A 27 -2.52 -8.36 19.31
CA GLY A 27 -2.68 -6.94 18.99
C GLY A 27 -2.00 -5.99 19.98
N GLY A 28 -2.18 -4.67 19.80
CA GLY A 28 -1.55 -3.60 20.59
C GLY A 28 -1.44 -2.30 19.77
N HIS A 29 -0.25 -1.72 19.66
CA HIS A 29 0.06 -0.68 18.64
C HIS A 29 -0.06 -1.19 17.18
N TYR A 30 -0.61 -2.39 16.98
CA TYR A 30 -0.68 -3.11 15.72
C TYR A 30 -2.05 -3.74 15.55
N SER A 31 -2.54 -3.77 14.32
CA SER A 31 -3.76 -4.48 13.93
C SER A 31 -3.39 -5.91 13.51
N PRO A 32 -3.71 -6.94 14.32
CA PRO A 32 -3.57 -8.32 13.88
C PRO A 32 -4.55 -8.61 12.74
N ASN A 33 -4.38 -9.77 12.09
CA ASN A 33 -5.34 -10.21 11.08
C ASN A 33 -6.74 -10.31 11.68
N ALA A 34 -7.69 -9.57 11.10
CA ALA A 34 -9.09 -9.64 11.47
C ALA A 34 -9.72 -10.92 10.92
N ALA A 35 -10.67 -11.52 11.65
CA ALA A 35 -11.45 -12.63 11.14
C ALA A 35 -12.18 -12.20 9.85
N PRO A 36 -12.24 -13.03 8.79
CA PRO A 36 -11.91 -14.46 8.76
C PRO A 36 -10.47 -14.78 8.33
N LEU A 37 -9.58 -13.79 8.22
CA LEU A 37 -8.19 -14.03 7.81
C LEU A 37 -7.47 -14.92 8.83
N HIS A 38 -6.58 -15.79 8.33
CA HIS A 38 -5.80 -16.66 9.20
C HIS A 38 -4.95 -15.81 10.16
N PRO A 39 -4.93 -16.12 11.47
CA PRO A 39 -4.13 -15.35 12.42
C PRO A 39 -2.64 -15.36 12.06
N THR A 40 -1.95 -14.23 12.25
CA THR A 40 -0.50 -14.16 12.11
C THR A 40 0.21 -14.29 13.46
N ALA A 41 1.34 -14.99 13.47
CA ALA A 41 2.19 -15.12 14.65
C ALA A 41 3.05 -13.87 14.88
N PHE A 42 3.42 -13.15 13.82
CA PHE A 42 4.31 -12.00 13.88
C PHE A 42 3.67 -10.77 13.22
N LEU A 43 3.91 -9.60 13.83
CA LEU A 43 3.43 -8.32 13.34
C LEU A 43 4.62 -7.43 13.01
N LYS A 44 4.52 -6.71 11.89
CA LYS A 44 5.51 -5.70 11.47
C LYS A 44 5.59 -4.60 12.54
N LEU A 45 6.79 -4.19 12.93
CA LEU A 45 7.01 -3.00 13.77
C LEU A 45 6.60 -1.72 12.99
N PRO A 46 5.98 -0.71 13.62
CA PRO A 46 5.56 0.51 12.97
C PRO A 46 6.81 1.31 12.60
N PRO A 47 6.73 2.14 11.54
CA PRO A 47 7.78 3.08 11.20
C PRO A 47 8.23 3.89 12.44
N GLY A 48 9.55 4.01 12.62
CA GLY A 48 10.16 4.79 13.70
C GLY A 48 10.32 4.09 15.06
N LYS A 49 9.80 2.85 15.25
CA LYS A 49 10.08 2.08 16.48
C LYS A 49 11.48 1.44 16.50
N VAL A 50 12.11 1.27 15.35
CA VAL A 50 13.52 0.88 15.23
C VAL A 50 14.34 2.13 14.96
N LYS A 51 15.38 2.35 15.77
CA LYS A 51 16.30 3.50 15.63
C LYS A 51 17.66 3.01 15.15
N ALA A 52 18.12 3.59 14.04
CA ALA A 52 19.45 3.30 13.52
C ALA A 52 20.53 4.00 14.35
N HIS A 53 21.69 3.34 14.49
CA HIS A 53 22.90 3.91 15.10
C HIS A 53 24.14 3.55 14.25
N GLY A 54 25.27 4.22 14.51
CA GLY A 54 26.54 3.94 13.85
C GLY A 54 26.48 4.09 12.33
N TRP A 55 27.00 3.10 11.61
CA TRP A 55 27.09 3.13 10.14
C TRP A 55 25.73 3.32 9.47
N LEU A 56 24.69 2.62 9.91
CA LEU A 56 23.35 2.72 9.30
C LEU A 56 22.75 4.12 9.48
N ALA A 57 22.89 4.73 10.66
CA ALA A 57 22.45 6.11 10.88
C ALA A 57 23.17 7.10 9.95
N GLY A 58 24.48 6.88 9.73
CA GLY A 58 25.26 7.63 8.76
C GLY A 58 24.75 7.47 7.32
N GLN A 59 24.42 6.26 6.88
CA GLN A 59 23.88 6.01 5.55
C GLN A 59 22.50 6.67 5.33
N LEU A 60 21.60 6.58 6.31
CA LEU A 60 20.29 7.23 6.24
C LEU A 60 20.43 8.76 6.16
N LYS A 61 21.35 9.33 6.94
CA LYS A 61 21.67 10.76 6.88
C LYS A 61 22.20 11.16 5.50
N LEU A 62 23.15 10.41 4.93
CA LEU A 62 23.67 10.66 3.58
C LEU A 62 22.59 10.55 2.50
N GLN A 63 21.67 9.59 2.63
CA GLN A 63 20.55 9.45 1.70
C GLN A 63 19.61 10.66 1.77
N LEU A 64 19.36 11.18 2.98
CA LEU A 64 18.53 12.37 3.20
C LEU A 64 19.21 13.65 2.70
N GLU A 65 20.52 13.80 2.92
CA GLU A 65 21.30 14.95 2.41
C GLU A 65 21.61 14.85 0.91
N GLY A 66 21.42 13.67 0.32
CA GLY A 66 21.67 13.36 -1.08
C GLY A 66 20.44 13.46 -1.98
N LEU A 67 20.49 12.72 -3.10
CA LEU A 67 19.49 12.78 -4.17
C LEU A 67 18.06 12.54 -3.65
N CYS A 68 17.88 11.55 -2.76
CA CYS A 68 16.55 11.17 -2.28
C CYS A 68 15.89 12.31 -1.49
N GLY A 69 16.61 12.91 -0.54
CA GLY A 69 16.00 13.95 0.29
C GLY A 69 15.94 15.33 -0.36
N ARG A 70 16.77 15.58 -1.38
CA ARG A 70 16.78 16.83 -2.14
C ARG A 70 16.03 16.77 -3.46
N TYR A 71 15.39 15.64 -3.79
CA TYR A 71 14.82 15.40 -5.12
C TYR A 71 13.82 16.48 -5.57
N GLU A 72 13.06 17.03 -4.62
CA GLU A 72 12.10 18.12 -4.85
C GLU A 72 12.76 19.40 -5.39
N GLU A 73 14.04 19.66 -5.07
CA GLU A 73 14.73 20.89 -5.49
C GLU A 73 14.98 20.97 -7.00
N PHE A 74 14.96 19.83 -7.71
CA PHE A 74 15.36 19.77 -9.12
C PHE A 74 14.48 18.88 -10.00
N SER A 75 13.62 18.03 -9.42
CA SER A 75 12.73 17.17 -10.22
C SER A 75 11.46 17.92 -10.63
N HIS A 76 11.25 18.08 -11.93
CA HIS A 76 10.02 18.65 -12.47
C HIS A 76 8.77 17.82 -12.16
N PHE A 77 8.90 16.52 -11.88
CA PHE A 77 7.79 15.67 -11.43
C PHE A 77 7.30 16.04 -10.03
N LEU A 78 8.22 16.52 -9.17
CA LEU A 78 7.98 16.89 -7.78
C LEU A 78 7.73 18.40 -7.63
N ASP A 79 7.50 19.13 -8.72
CA ASP A 79 7.03 20.51 -8.62
C ASP A 79 5.67 20.51 -7.92
N PHE A 80 5.70 20.88 -6.63
CA PHE A 80 4.54 20.90 -5.74
C PHE A 80 3.40 21.74 -6.30
N THR A 81 3.71 22.77 -7.09
CA THR A 81 2.73 23.70 -7.66
C THR A 81 2.14 23.24 -9.00
N ALA A 82 2.73 22.20 -9.61
CA ALA A 82 2.38 21.75 -10.96
C ALA A 82 1.98 20.26 -11.04
N THR A 83 2.28 19.45 -10.03
CA THR A 83 1.98 18.01 -10.04
C THR A 83 0.51 17.68 -9.80
N GLY A 84 0.02 16.66 -10.51
CA GLY A 84 -1.34 16.13 -10.40
C GLY A 84 -1.71 15.63 -9.00
N TRP A 85 -0.71 15.26 -8.20
CA TRP A 85 -0.87 14.78 -6.82
C TRP A 85 -1.19 15.88 -5.81
N VAL A 86 -1.00 17.15 -6.19
CA VAL A 86 -1.41 18.33 -5.43
C VAL A 86 -2.54 19.07 -6.16
N ARG A 87 -2.55 19.01 -7.49
CA ARG A 87 -3.51 19.68 -8.35
C ARG A 87 -4.15 18.71 -9.34
N PRO A 88 -5.34 18.16 -9.03
CA PRO A 88 -5.97 17.10 -9.82
C PRO A 88 -6.21 17.40 -11.31
N ASP A 89 -6.23 18.68 -11.70
CA ASP A 89 -6.33 19.12 -13.10
C ASP A 89 -5.03 18.95 -13.92
N ARG A 90 -3.91 18.66 -13.25
CA ARG A 90 -2.60 18.45 -13.87
C ARG A 90 -2.28 16.97 -14.06
N GLY A 91 -1.27 16.71 -14.88
CA GLY A 91 -0.70 15.38 -15.06
C GLY A 91 0.16 14.95 -13.87
N GLY A 92 0.31 13.65 -13.71
CA GLY A 92 1.17 13.03 -12.71
C GLY A 92 1.03 11.52 -12.82
N TRP A 93 2.14 10.80 -12.70
CA TRP A 93 2.17 9.35 -12.74
C TRP A 93 2.91 8.83 -11.51
N GLU A 94 3.84 7.91 -11.66
CA GLU A 94 4.41 7.14 -10.55
C GLU A 94 5.56 7.84 -9.79
N GLU A 95 6.12 8.94 -10.30
CA GLU A 95 7.37 9.52 -9.79
C GLU A 95 7.23 10.09 -8.37
N VAL A 96 6.19 10.89 -8.12
CA VAL A 96 5.86 11.40 -6.77
C VAL A 96 5.50 10.24 -5.83
N PRO A 97 4.60 9.30 -6.19
CA PRO A 97 4.32 8.12 -5.38
C PRO A 97 5.56 7.32 -4.94
N TYR A 98 6.47 7.01 -5.88
CA TYR A 98 7.69 6.26 -5.56
C TYR A 98 8.62 7.04 -4.65
N TRP A 99 8.83 8.33 -4.94
CA TRP A 99 9.64 9.18 -4.08
C TRP A 99 9.03 9.29 -2.69
N LEU A 100 7.73 9.59 -2.58
CA LEU A 100 7.06 9.82 -1.31
C LEU A 100 7.02 8.55 -0.44
N ARG A 101 6.87 7.37 -1.06
CA ARG A 101 7.00 6.07 -0.36
C ARG A 101 8.34 5.96 0.36
N GLY A 102 9.46 6.24 -0.32
CA GLY A 102 10.78 6.17 0.29
C GLY A 102 11.11 7.33 1.21
N TYR A 103 10.75 8.55 0.82
CA TYR A 103 11.05 9.78 1.54
C TYR A 103 10.31 9.86 2.88
N ALA A 104 9.03 9.45 2.92
CA ALA A 104 8.27 9.42 4.16
C ALA A 104 8.89 8.47 5.19
N ASP A 105 9.23 7.25 4.78
CA ASP A 105 9.89 6.29 5.67
C ASP A 105 11.27 6.79 6.11
N LEU A 106 12.05 7.39 5.20
CA LEU A 106 13.36 7.99 5.50
C LEU A 106 13.24 9.12 6.53
N ALA A 107 12.28 10.03 6.36
CA ALA A 107 11.99 11.10 7.30
C ALA A 107 11.62 10.55 8.69
N ILE A 108 10.80 9.50 8.73
CA ILE A 108 10.38 8.86 9.98
C ILE A 108 11.56 8.22 10.72
N VAL A 109 12.39 7.42 10.03
CA VAL A 109 13.48 6.68 10.69
C VAL A 109 14.67 7.58 11.07
N THR A 110 14.85 8.70 10.37
CA THR A 110 15.86 9.71 10.72
C THR A 110 15.36 10.66 11.80
N GLY A 111 14.05 10.90 11.89
CA GLY A 111 13.47 11.89 12.80
C GLY A 111 13.82 13.32 12.42
N ASP A 112 14.26 13.56 11.18
CA ASP A 112 14.63 14.91 10.73
C ASP A 112 13.39 15.81 10.63
N ALA A 113 13.41 16.94 11.34
CA ALA A 113 12.25 17.81 11.46
C ALA A 113 11.83 18.43 10.13
N THR A 114 12.79 18.76 9.27
CA THR A 114 12.51 19.34 7.95
C THR A 114 11.88 18.29 7.04
N ALA A 115 12.44 17.08 7.01
CA ALA A 115 11.93 15.98 6.20
C ALA A 115 10.52 15.53 6.65
N LEU A 116 10.27 15.51 7.95
CA LEU A 116 8.94 15.23 8.50
C LEU A 116 7.93 16.33 8.14
N ALA A 117 8.33 17.60 8.17
CA ALA A 117 7.48 18.71 7.76
C ALA A 117 7.16 18.65 6.26
N THR A 118 8.15 18.36 5.41
CA THR A 118 7.96 18.14 3.97
C THR A 118 7.02 16.96 3.71
N THR A 119 7.22 15.83 4.39
CA THR A 119 6.33 14.67 4.30
C THR A 119 4.91 15.04 4.64
N ARG A 120 4.68 15.71 5.79
CA ARG A 120 3.36 16.18 6.19
C ARG A 120 2.71 17.05 5.13
N ARG A 121 3.44 18.02 4.57
CA ARG A 121 2.95 18.92 3.51
C ARG A 121 2.46 18.14 2.29
N TRP A 122 3.20 17.12 1.85
CA TRP A 122 2.81 16.26 0.74
C TRP A 122 1.59 15.39 1.08
N MET A 123 1.56 14.77 2.27
CA MET A 123 0.41 13.97 2.72
C MET A 123 -0.86 14.82 2.78
N ASP A 124 -0.79 16.02 3.35
CA ASP A 124 -1.91 16.96 3.44
C ASP A 124 -2.43 17.35 2.05
N ALA A 125 -1.53 17.66 1.12
CA ALA A 125 -1.89 18.03 -0.24
C ALA A 125 -2.55 16.87 -1.00
N VAL A 126 -2.01 15.65 -0.89
CA VAL A 126 -2.59 14.45 -1.50
C VAL A 126 -3.99 14.19 -0.93
N LEU A 127 -4.17 14.24 0.39
CA LEU A 127 -5.48 14.03 1.01
C LEU A 127 -6.50 15.07 0.57
N ALA A 128 -6.07 16.32 0.32
CA ALA A 128 -6.94 17.38 -0.18
C ALA A 128 -7.44 17.16 -1.61
N THR A 129 -6.86 16.22 -2.37
CA THR A 129 -7.31 15.89 -3.73
C THR A 129 -8.50 14.93 -3.80
N GLY A 130 -8.99 14.47 -2.65
CA GLY A 130 -10.12 13.55 -2.56
C GLY A 130 -11.39 14.08 -3.25
N GLN A 131 -12.07 13.19 -3.96
CA GLN A 131 -13.29 13.48 -4.72
C GLN A 131 -14.49 12.74 -4.11
N SER A 132 -15.70 13.19 -4.44
CA SER A 132 -16.94 12.68 -3.84
C SER A 132 -17.22 11.20 -4.10
N ASP A 133 -16.70 10.66 -5.20
CA ASP A 133 -16.82 9.25 -5.58
C ASP A 133 -15.71 8.35 -4.99
N GLY A 134 -14.80 8.93 -4.19
CA GLY A 134 -13.70 8.23 -3.55
C GLY A 134 -12.39 8.24 -4.33
N PHE A 135 -12.36 8.71 -5.58
CA PHE A 135 -11.12 8.91 -6.32
C PHE A 135 -10.28 10.05 -5.70
N PHE A 136 -8.98 10.08 -5.96
CA PHE A 136 -8.10 11.18 -5.58
C PHE A 136 -6.92 11.31 -6.56
N GLY A 137 -6.17 12.41 -6.48
CA GLY A 137 -4.98 12.64 -7.31
C GLY A 137 -5.30 13.06 -8.76
N PRO A 138 -4.36 12.84 -9.70
CA PRO A 138 -4.45 13.32 -11.08
C PRO A 138 -5.67 12.74 -11.82
N LYS A 139 -6.56 13.61 -12.32
CA LYS A 139 -7.81 13.18 -13.00
C LYS A 139 -7.56 12.35 -14.26
N ALA A 140 -6.45 12.59 -14.96
CA ALA A 140 -6.07 11.84 -16.15
C ALA A 140 -5.92 10.33 -15.87
N LEU A 141 -5.56 9.93 -14.65
CA LEU A 141 -5.41 8.52 -14.27
C LEU A 141 -6.74 7.76 -14.21
N ARG A 142 -7.89 8.43 -14.34
CA ARG A 142 -9.19 7.73 -14.44
C ARG A 142 -9.36 6.99 -15.77
N THR A 143 -8.62 7.38 -16.80
CA THR A 143 -8.82 6.89 -18.17
C THR A 143 -7.50 6.61 -18.90
N SER A 144 -6.35 6.73 -18.25
CA SER A 144 -5.03 6.64 -18.90
C SER A 144 -4.63 5.22 -19.28
N LEU A 145 -5.37 4.19 -18.83
CA LEU A 145 -5.07 2.80 -19.15
C LEU A 145 -6.21 2.18 -19.94
N ASN A 146 -6.06 2.17 -21.27
CA ASN A 146 -7.06 1.64 -22.21
C ASN A 146 -8.46 2.25 -22.04
N GLY A 147 -8.54 3.53 -21.67
CA GLY A 147 -9.80 4.23 -21.37
C GLY A 147 -10.35 3.97 -19.97
N GLY A 148 -9.72 3.09 -19.19
CA GLY A 148 -10.02 2.81 -17.78
C GLY A 148 -8.97 3.39 -16.83
N PRO A 149 -9.16 3.18 -15.51
CA PRO A 149 -8.29 3.74 -14.50
C PRO A 149 -6.92 3.07 -14.48
N ASP A 150 -5.87 3.87 -14.37
CA ASP A 150 -4.52 3.41 -14.07
C ASP A 150 -4.28 3.45 -12.56
N PHE A 151 -4.41 2.30 -11.91
CA PHE A 151 -4.20 2.20 -10.47
C PHE A 151 -2.73 2.07 -10.06
N TRP A 152 -1.79 1.97 -11.01
CA TRP A 152 -0.42 1.62 -10.70
C TRP A 152 0.26 2.68 -9.82
N PRO A 153 0.19 3.99 -10.14
CA PRO A 153 0.80 5.02 -9.33
C PRO A 153 0.26 5.09 -7.90
N PHE A 154 -0.98 4.63 -7.68
CA PHE A 154 -1.61 4.66 -6.37
C PHE A 154 -1.03 3.63 -5.42
N LEU A 155 -0.54 2.48 -5.91
CA LEU A 155 -0.03 1.42 -5.04
C LEU A 155 1.14 1.88 -4.15
N PRO A 156 2.25 2.45 -4.68
CA PRO A 156 3.31 2.99 -3.84
C PRO A 156 2.86 4.20 -3.00
N LEU A 157 1.94 5.04 -3.51
CA LEU A 157 1.43 6.19 -2.75
C LEU A 157 0.65 5.75 -1.51
N ILE A 158 -0.17 4.71 -1.64
CA ILE A 158 -0.94 4.15 -0.51
C ILE A 158 0.02 3.57 0.54
N GLN A 159 1.13 2.96 0.13
CA GLN A 159 2.17 2.51 1.07
C GLN A 159 2.76 3.68 1.86
N ALA A 160 3.00 4.84 1.21
CA ALA A 160 3.44 6.05 1.90
C ALA A 160 2.39 6.56 2.91
N LEU A 161 1.11 6.63 2.51
CA LEU A 161 0.00 7.03 3.38
C LEU A 161 -0.14 6.10 4.59
N ARG A 162 0.02 4.78 4.38
CA ARG A 162 -0.02 3.78 5.46
C ARG A 162 1.12 3.98 6.45
N SER A 163 2.36 4.12 5.98
CA SER A 163 3.50 4.41 6.87
C SER A 163 3.28 5.69 7.67
N TRP A 164 2.75 6.74 7.03
CA TRP A 164 2.44 8.00 7.70
C TRP A 164 1.32 7.86 8.74
N GLN A 165 0.26 7.11 8.42
CA GLN A 165 -0.83 6.79 9.36
C GLN A 165 -0.30 6.03 10.57
N GLU A 166 0.53 5.01 10.36
CA GLU A 166 1.12 4.21 11.44
C GLU A 166 2.06 5.01 12.34
N TYR A 167 2.76 6.00 11.77
CA TYR A 167 3.68 6.86 12.53
C TYR A 167 2.96 7.99 13.30
N THR A 168 1.98 8.64 12.67
CA THR A 168 1.33 9.86 13.21
C THR A 168 -0.04 9.65 13.80
N GLU A 169 -0.65 8.48 13.60
CA GLU A 169 -2.05 8.20 13.93
C GLU A 169 -3.04 9.17 13.24
N ASP A 170 -2.71 9.61 12.02
CA ASP A 170 -3.56 10.50 11.24
C ASP A 170 -4.89 9.83 10.86
N ASN A 171 -5.92 10.13 11.65
CA ASN A 171 -7.26 9.54 11.54
C ASN A 171 -7.99 9.89 10.22
N ARG A 172 -7.46 10.80 9.40
CA ARG A 172 -8.03 11.10 8.08
C ARG A 172 -7.76 9.99 7.06
N ILE A 173 -6.67 9.24 7.22
CA ILE A 173 -6.16 8.32 6.19
C ILE A 173 -7.04 7.07 6.07
N ILE A 174 -7.47 6.47 7.18
CA ILE A 174 -8.32 5.26 7.18
C ILE A 174 -9.62 5.49 6.36
N PRO A 175 -10.45 6.51 6.65
CA PRO A 175 -11.65 6.76 5.86
C PRO A 175 -11.35 7.24 4.44
N PHE A 176 -10.21 7.90 4.20
CA PHE A 176 -9.78 8.29 2.86
C PHE A 176 -9.49 7.06 1.98
N LEU A 177 -8.71 6.11 2.49
CA LEU A 177 -8.39 4.85 1.81
C LEU A 177 -9.62 3.95 1.64
N SER A 178 -10.54 3.91 2.63
CA SER A 178 -11.80 3.16 2.49
C SER A 178 -12.62 3.66 1.30
N ARG A 179 -12.76 4.98 1.12
CA ARG A 179 -13.46 5.54 -0.05
C ARG A 179 -12.74 5.21 -1.36
N PHE A 180 -11.42 5.29 -1.40
CA PHE A 180 -10.67 4.97 -2.62
C PHE A 180 -10.75 3.49 -2.99
N PHE A 181 -10.65 2.58 -2.01
CA PHE A 181 -10.87 1.16 -2.26
C PHE A 181 -12.32 0.86 -2.63
N GLY A 182 -13.29 1.63 -2.12
CA GLY A 182 -14.67 1.59 -2.62
C GLY A 182 -14.76 1.95 -4.11
N TYR A 183 -14.07 3.02 -4.52
CA TYR A 183 -13.97 3.41 -5.94
C TYR A 183 -13.32 2.31 -6.79
N MET A 184 -12.22 1.72 -6.32
CA MET A 184 -11.55 0.59 -7.00
C MET A 184 -12.49 -0.61 -7.11
N ASN A 185 -13.19 -0.97 -6.03
CA ASN A 185 -14.10 -2.10 -6.02
C ASN A 185 -15.33 -1.88 -6.92
N ALA A 186 -15.70 -0.64 -7.24
CA ALA A 186 -16.75 -0.37 -8.22
C ALA A 186 -16.33 -0.64 -9.67
N GLN A 187 -15.02 -0.79 -9.95
CA GLN A 187 -14.53 -0.98 -11.32
C GLN A 187 -14.75 -2.42 -11.84
N GLY A 188 -14.83 -2.52 -13.17
CA GLY A 188 -14.93 -3.79 -13.89
C GLY A 188 -13.57 -4.50 -14.06
N PRO A 189 -13.57 -5.72 -14.66
CA PRO A 189 -12.37 -6.54 -14.83
C PRO A 189 -11.20 -5.83 -15.52
N GLY A 190 -11.51 -4.99 -16.52
CA GLY A 190 -10.52 -4.23 -17.31
C GLY A 190 -9.62 -3.29 -16.49
N ALA A 191 -9.99 -2.97 -15.25
CA ALA A 191 -9.14 -2.18 -14.34
C ALA A 191 -8.06 -3.03 -13.63
N PHE A 192 -8.12 -4.35 -13.74
CA PHE A 192 -7.28 -5.28 -12.98
C PHE A 192 -6.50 -6.26 -13.87
N ASP A 193 -6.98 -6.54 -15.08
CA ASP A 193 -6.46 -7.60 -15.98
C ASP A 193 -5.48 -7.11 -17.05
N THR A 194 -5.07 -5.84 -17.00
CA THR A 194 -4.25 -5.23 -18.05
C THR A 194 -3.00 -4.54 -17.52
N SER A 195 -2.04 -4.32 -18.42
CA SER A 195 -0.77 -3.63 -18.14
C SER A 195 0.11 -4.29 -17.08
N TRP A 196 1.18 -3.58 -16.71
CA TRP A 196 2.13 -3.98 -15.69
C TRP A 196 1.48 -4.22 -14.32
N ILE A 197 0.42 -3.48 -13.99
CA ILE A 197 -0.25 -3.62 -12.71
C ILE A 197 -0.90 -4.99 -12.52
N ALA A 198 -1.38 -5.63 -13.59
CA ALA A 198 -1.93 -6.98 -13.52
C ALA A 198 -0.95 -7.98 -12.88
N LEU A 199 0.36 -7.78 -13.07
CA LEU A 199 1.42 -8.60 -12.47
C LEU A 199 1.86 -8.11 -11.07
N ARG A 200 1.43 -6.93 -10.62
CA ARG A 200 1.96 -6.26 -9.40
C ARG A 200 0.93 -6.11 -8.29
N TRP A 201 -0.21 -6.76 -8.43
CA TRP A 201 -1.30 -6.66 -7.47
C TRP A 201 -0.97 -7.11 -6.05
N GLY A 202 0.13 -7.85 -5.82
CA GLY A 202 0.63 -8.13 -4.48
C GLY A 202 0.83 -6.86 -3.62
N ASP A 203 1.33 -5.77 -4.22
CA ASP A 203 1.49 -4.47 -3.54
C ASP A 203 0.13 -3.84 -3.13
N GLY A 204 -0.90 -4.06 -3.94
CA GLY A 204 -2.27 -3.60 -3.68
C GLY A 204 -2.98 -4.44 -2.64
N LEU A 205 -2.88 -5.77 -2.76
CA LEU A 205 -3.47 -6.74 -1.82
C LEU A 205 -3.00 -6.48 -0.38
N ASP A 206 -1.70 -6.26 -0.18
CA ASP A 206 -1.15 -5.90 1.15
C ASP A 206 -1.83 -4.64 1.72
N SER A 207 -2.08 -3.63 0.89
CA SER A 207 -2.72 -2.38 1.31
C SER A 207 -4.22 -2.53 1.61
N VAL A 208 -4.94 -3.35 0.84
CA VAL A 208 -6.36 -3.65 1.09
C VAL A 208 -6.51 -4.45 2.37
N MET A 209 -5.66 -5.48 2.58
CA MET A 209 -5.64 -6.28 3.82
C MET A 209 -5.28 -5.44 5.04
N TRP A 210 -4.34 -4.50 4.90
CA TRP A 210 -3.99 -3.56 5.96
C TRP A 210 -5.18 -2.74 6.44
N LEU A 211 -6.05 -2.30 5.52
CA LEU A 211 -7.25 -1.54 5.86
C LEU A 211 -8.35 -2.46 6.41
N TYR A 212 -8.50 -3.66 5.85
CA TYR A 212 -9.46 -4.65 6.33
C TYR A 212 -9.20 -5.01 7.80
N ASN A 213 -7.94 -5.26 8.16
CA ASN A 213 -7.53 -5.55 9.54
C ASN A 213 -7.83 -4.41 10.53
N ARG A 214 -8.10 -3.19 10.06
CA ARG A 214 -8.44 -2.02 10.87
C ARG A 214 -9.93 -1.70 10.91
N THR A 215 -10.67 -2.10 9.89
CA THR A 215 -12.08 -1.67 9.69
C THR A 215 -13.06 -2.83 9.77
N GLY A 216 -12.67 -4.02 9.31
CA GLY A 216 -13.56 -5.16 9.13
C GLY A 216 -14.54 -5.02 7.96
N ASP A 217 -14.38 -4.00 7.11
CA ASP A 217 -15.33 -3.72 6.02
C ASP A 217 -15.30 -4.85 4.97
N ALA A 218 -16.41 -5.59 4.84
CA ALA A 218 -16.47 -6.79 4.01
C ALA A 218 -16.16 -6.56 2.52
N PHE A 219 -16.50 -5.38 1.98
CA PHE A 219 -16.22 -5.05 0.58
C PHE A 219 -14.72 -5.03 0.24
N LEU A 220 -13.85 -4.90 1.24
CA LEU A 220 -12.40 -4.98 1.04
C LEU A 220 -11.98 -6.42 0.69
N LEU A 221 -12.65 -7.43 1.24
CA LEU A 221 -12.44 -8.82 0.83
C LEU A 221 -12.98 -9.08 -0.58
N ASP A 222 -14.12 -8.49 -0.95
CA ASP A 222 -14.61 -8.55 -2.32
C ASP A 222 -13.61 -7.93 -3.32
N LEU A 223 -12.96 -6.82 -2.92
CA LEU A 223 -11.90 -6.20 -3.71
C LEU A 223 -10.67 -7.10 -3.81
N VAL A 224 -10.25 -7.75 -2.72
CA VAL A 224 -9.16 -8.74 -2.73
C VAL A 224 -9.47 -9.86 -3.72
N ASP A 225 -10.67 -10.45 -3.65
CA ASP A 225 -11.10 -11.51 -4.55
C ASP A 225 -11.13 -11.05 -6.01
N LYS A 226 -11.57 -9.81 -6.26
CA LYS A 226 -11.58 -9.20 -7.59
C LYS A 226 -10.16 -9.04 -8.14
N ILE A 227 -9.25 -8.48 -7.33
CA ILE A 227 -7.85 -8.31 -7.68
C ILE A 227 -7.21 -9.67 -7.99
N HIS A 228 -7.43 -10.67 -7.14
CA HIS A 228 -6.86 -12.02 -7.32
C HIS A 228 -7.45 -12.74 -8.55
N ARG A 229 -8.75 -12.57 -8.83
CA ARG A 229 -9.42 -13.22 -9.96
C ARG A 229 -8.97 -12.69 -11.31
N TYR A 230 -8.72 -11.38 -11.41
CA TYR A 230 -8.44 -10.72 -12.68
C TYR A 230 -6.97 -10.35 -12.86
N GLY A 231 -6.20 -10.23 -11.78
CA GLY A 231 -4.75 -10.09 -11.82
C GLY A 231 -4.05 -11.39 -12.20
N ALA A 232 -2.73 -11.33 -12.27
CA ALA A 232 -1.91 -12.51 -12.51
C ALA A 232 -2.02 -13.51 -11.36
N ASP A 233 -2.10 -14.78 -11.71
CA ASP A 233 -2.07 -15.88 -10.75
C ASP A 233 -0.63 -16.15 -10.29
N TRP A 234 -0.37 -15.82 -9.02
CA TRP A 234 0.89 -16.07 -8.34
C TRP A 234 0.87 -17.35 -7.48
N GLY A 235 -0.27 -18.04 -7.38
CA GLY A 235 -0.40 -19.30 -6.63
C GLY A 235 0.07 -20.51 -7.44
N ASP A 236 -0.15 -20.50 -8.76
CA ASP A 236 0.13 -21.64 -9.64
C ASP A 236 1.53 -21.64 -10.28
N ASN A 237 2.29 -20.54 -10.17
CA ASN A 237 3.59 -20.35 -10.86
C ASN A 237 4.82 -20.27 -9.94
N LEU A 238 4.66 -20.54 -8.63
CA LEU A 238 5.79 -20.74 -7.72
C LEU A 238 6.25 -22.20 -7.85
N VAL A 239 7.03 -22.48 -8.90
CA VAL A 239 7.75 -23.75 -9.10
C VAL A 239 8.99 -23.79 -8.21
#